data_AF-A0A934W6P3-F1
#
_entry.id   AF-A0A934W6P3-F1
#
_cell.length_a   1.000
_cell.length_b   1.000
_cell.length_c   1.000
_cell.angle_alpha   90.00
_cell.angle_beta   90.00
_cell.angle_gamma   90.00
#
_symmetry.space_group_name_H-M   'P 1'
#
loop_
_entity.id
_entity.type
_entity.pdbx_description
1 polymer ?
#
loop_
_entity_poly.entity_id
_entity_poly.type
_entity_poly.pdbx_seq_one_letter_code
_entity_poly.pdbx_strand_id
1 'polypeptide(L)'
;MHTSERIWHEDRDCTVFMLRIRGSTHRCAVSHEALYLLAQTLDPRLDRVDAYIALKRRVGLAARDCLERGAGMLPPVLEARHLQSAA
;
A
#
# COMPACT_ATOMS: atom_id res chain seq x y z
N MET A 1 12.87 6.11 -31.13
CA MET A 1 13.25 5.20 -30.04
C MET A 1 12.72 5.74 -28.72
N HIS A 2 11.57 5.27 -28.26
CA HIS A 2 11.12 5.42 -26.88
C HIS A 2 10.49 4.07 -26.53
N THR A 3 11.31 3.17 -26.02
CA THR A 3 10.85 1.91 -25.44
C THR A 3 10.00 2.27 -24.23
N SER A 4 8.68 2.30 -24.45
CA SER A 4 7.72 2.23 -23.36
C SER A 4 7.91 0.87 -22.73
N GLU A 5 8.73 0.80 -21.68
CA GLU A 5 8.82 -0.35 -20.80
C GLU A 5 7.46 -0.51 -20.11
N ARG A 6 6.54 -1.16 -20.81
CA ARG A 6 5.43 -1.86 -20.18
C ARG A 6 6.09 -2.95 -19.33
N ILE A 7 6.36 -2.61 -18.08
CA ILE A 7 6.63 -3.60 -17.04
C ILE A 7 5.30 -4.33 -16.86
N TRP A 8 5.14 -5.41 -17.61
CA TRP A 8 4.20 -6.47 -17.32
C TRP A 8 4.67 -7.04 -15.98
N HIS A 9 4.11 -6.53 -14.88
CA HIS A 9 4.17 -7.24 -13.63
C HIS A 9 3.43 -8.55 -13.88
N GLU A 10 4.18 -9.65 -13.90
CA GLU A 10 3.69 -11.00 -13.64
C GLU A 10 2.61 -10.92 -12.55
N ASP A 11 1.55 -11.72 -12.68
CA ASP A 11 0.41 -11.92 -11.75
C ASP A 11 0.85 -12.08 -10.28
N ARG A 12 1.36 -11.02 -9.67
CA ARG A 12 1.42 -10.89 -8.22
C ARG A 12 0.03 -10.42 -7.86
N ASP A 13 -0.76 -11.31 -7.28
CA ASP A 13 -2.04 -11.02 -6.65
C ASP A 13 -1.88 -9.85 -5.66
N CYS A 14 -2.00 -8.62 -6.14
CA CYS A 14 -1.78 -7.41 -5.37
C CYS A 14 -2.98 -6.48 -5.50
N THR A 15 -3.37 -5.89 -4.37
CA THR A 15 -4.43 -4.90 -4.32
C THR A 15 -3.82 -3.51 -4.47
N VAL A 16 -4.34 -2.71 -5.40
CA VAL A 16 -3.81 -1.39 -5.70
C VAL A 16 -4.65 -0.30 -5.01
N PHE A 17 -3.98 0.54 -4.24
CA PHE A 17 -4.56 1.72 -3.60
C PHE A 17 -4.04 3.01 -4.25
N MET A 18 -4.96 3.93 -4.53
CA MET A 18 -4.63 5.31 -4.89
C MET A 18 -4.60 6.16 -3.62
N LEU A 19 -3.43 6.70 -3.28
CA LEU A 19 -3.17 7.42 -2.04
C LEU A 19 -2.75 8.86 -2.34
N ARG A 20 -3.16 9.81 -1.50
CA ARG A 20 -2.63 11.17 -1.53
C ARG A 20 -1.70 11.37 -0.34
N ILE A 21 -0.41 11.52 -0.61
CA ILE A 21 0.65 11.67 0.40
C ILE A 21 1.41 12.95 0.08
N ARG A 22 1.49 13.87 1.04
CA ARG A 22 2.17 15.19 0.90
C ARG A 22 1.76 15.97 -0.37
N GLY A 23 0.48 15.91 -0.73
CA GLY A 23 -0.08 16.61 -1.90
C GLY A 23 0.09 15.88 -3.24
N SER A 24 0.91 14.83 -3.30
CA SER A 24 1.11 14.00 -4.48
C SER A 24 0.24 12.75 -4.46
N THR A 25 -0.21 12.32 -5.64
CA THR A 25 -0.97 11.08 -5.81
C THR A 25 -0.02 9.93 -6.11
N HIS A 26 -0.08 8.87 -5.30
CA HIS A 26 0.73 7.67 -5.45
C HIS A 26 -0.15 6.45 -5.72
N ARG A 27 0.29 5.63 -6.67
CA ARG A 27 -0.26 4.29 -6.90
C ARG A 27 0.55 3.30 -6.07
N CYS A 28 -0.08 2.67 -5.08
CA CYS A 28 0.57 1.74 -4.17
C CYS A 28 -0.02 0.34 -4.37
N ALA A 29 0.77 -0.57 -4.92
CA ALA A 29 0.41 -1.99 -4.93
C ALA A 29 0.74 -2.60 -3.57
N VAL A 30 -0.16 -3.43 -3.03
CA VAL A 30 -0.02 -4.06 -1.71
C VAL A 30 -0.16 -5.57 -1.91
N SER A 31 0.78 -6.36 -1.39
CA SER A 31 0.68 -7.82 -1.46
C SER A 31 -0.49 -8.34 -0.64
N HIS A 32 -1.06 -9.50 -0.98
CA HIS A 32 -2.12 -10.12 -0.20
C HIS A 32 -1.74 -10.31 1.29
N GLU A 33 -0.50 -10.73 1.55
CA GLU A 33 0.00 -10.90 2.91
C GLU A 33 0.00 -9.57 3.69
N ALA A 34 0.51 -8.50 3.08
CA ALA A 34 0.49 -7.17 3.69
C ALA A 34 -0.93 -6.67 3.91
N LEU A 35 -1.82 -6.90 2.94
CA LEU A 35 -3.23 -6.53 3.02
C LEU A 35 -3.93 -7.24 4.19
N TYR A 36 -3.67 -8.54 4.36
CA TYR A 36 -4.19 -9.34 5.46
C TYR A 36 -3.74 -8.77 6.82
N LEU A 37 -2.44 -8.50 6.99
CA LEU A 37 -1.91 -7.93 8.23
C LEU A 37 -2.51 -6.55 8.54
N LEU A 38 -2.66 -5.69 7.53
CA LEU A 38 -3.26 -4.36 7.68
C LEU A 38 -4.75 -4.43 8.02
N ALA A 39 -5.45 -5.46 7.56
CA ALA A 39 -6.87 -5.69 7.81
C ALA A 39 -7.13 -6.37 9.17
N GLN A 40 -6.19 -7.17 9.68
CA GLN A 40 -6.40 -8.01 10.89
C GLN A 40 -6.80 -7.20 12.13
N THR A 41 -6.31 -5.97 12.26
CA THR A 41 -6.61 -5.11 13.42
C THR A 41 -7.79 -4.16 13.17
N LEU A 42 -8.56 -4.34 12.09
CA LEU A 42 -9.77 -3.54 11.85
C LEU A 42 -10.86 -3.96 12.83
N ASP A 43 -11.65 -2.99 13.29
CA ASP A 43 -12.80 -3.28 14.13
C ASP A 43 -13.85 -4.05 13.30
N PRO A 44 -14.22 -5.28 13.71
CA PRO A 44 -15.18 -6.11 12.98
C PRO A 44 -16.60 -5.52 12.96
N ARG A 45 -16.88 -4.48 13.75
CA ARG A 45 -18.17 -3.77 13.78
C ARG A 45 -18.29 -2.69 12.70
N LEU A 46 -17.19 -2.34 12.05
CA LEU A 46 -17.22 -1.36 10.95
C LEU A 46 -18.05 -1.91 9.80
N ASP A 47 -18.84 -1.04 9.17
CA ASP A 47 -19.44 -1.37 7.90
C ASP A 47 -18.36 -1.49 6.80
N ARG A 48 -18.79 -1.94 5.62
CA ARG A 48 -17.87 -2.17 4.50
C ARG A 48 -17.14 -0.88 4.05
N VAL A 49 -17.81 0.26 4.08
CA VAL A 49 -17.24 1.54 3.62
C VAL A 49 -16.24 2.04 4.65
N ASP A 50 -16.59 2.02 5.93
CA ASP A 50 -15.71 2.43 7.01
C ASP A 50 -14.49 1.52 7.14
N ALA A 51 -14.67 0.20 7.01
CA ALA A 51 -13.57 -0.76 6.97
C ALA A 51 -12.61 -0.48 5.80
N TYR A 52 -13.15 -0.17 4.61
CA TYR A 52 -12.33 0.21 3.46
C TYR A 52 -11.55 1.50 3.70
N ILE A 53 -12.19 2.54 4.26
CA ILE A 53 -11.53 3.82 4.57
C ILE A 53 -10.42 3.61 5.61
N ALA A 54 -10.70 2.83 6.67
CA ALA A 54 -9.73 2.50 7.70
C ALA A 54 -8.53 1.73 7.13
N LEU A 55 -8.78 0.73 6.29
CA LEU A 55 -7.73 -0.03 5.59
C LEU A 55 -6.90 0.89 4.70
N LYS A 56 -7.54 1.73 3.88
CA LYS A 56 -6.87 2.69 3.00
C LYS A 56 -6.00 3.68 3.77
N ARG A 57 -6.45 4.14 4.95
CA ARG A 57 -5.64 4.99 5.85
C ARG A 57 -4.38 4.27 6.32
N ARG A 58 -4.50 3.01 6.74
CA ARG A 58 -3.36 2.20 7.19
C ARG A 58 -2.35 1.93 6.09
N VAL A 59 -2.82 1.60 4.88
CA VAL A 59 -1.95 1.52 3.69
C VAL A 59 -1.24 2.86 3.46
N GLY A 60 -1.95 3.98 3.61
CA GLY A 60 -1.40 5.33 3.54
C GLY A 60 -0.27 5.60 4.53
N LEU A 61 -0.42 5.15 5.78
CA LEU A 61 0.61 5.28 6.81
C LEU A 61 1.84 4.45 6.44
N ALA A 62 1.66 3.17 6.11
CA ALA A 62 2.76 2.30 5.71
C ALA A 62 3.51 2.83 4.47
N ALA A 63 2.79 3.31 3.46
CA ALA A 63 3.37 3.92 2.28
C ALA A 63 4.16 5.20 2.60
N ARG A 64 3.65 6.05 3.51
CA ARG A 64 4.37 7.24 3.98
C ARG A 64 5.66 6.86 4.70
N ASP A 65 5.62 5.86 5.57
CA ASP A 65 6.80 5.41 6.30
C ASP A 65 7.86 4.84 5.35
N CYS A 66 7.44 4.12 4.29
CA CYS A 66 8.34 3.71 3.21
C CYS A 66 8.97 4.90 2.48
N LEU A 67 8.20 5.95 2.17
CA LEU A 67 8.74 7.16 1.54
C LEU A 67 9.79 7.85 2.43
N GLU A 68 9.53 7.93 3.72
CA GLU A 68 10.41 8.59 4.69
C GLU A 68 11.72 7.82 4.91
N ARG A 69 11.67 6.48 4.87
CA ARG A 69 12.84 5.61 5.08
C ARG A 69 13.59 5.29 3.78
N GLY A 70 12.88 5.20 2.67
CA GLY A 70 13.37 4.72 1.37
C GLY A 70 13.82 5.83 0.43
N ALA A 71 14.43 6.91 0.95
CA ALA A 71 14.90 8.05 0.16
C ALA A 71 13.81 8.68 -0.76
N GLY A 72 12.55 8.70 -0.31
CA GLY A 72 11.45 9.33 -1.04
C GLY A 72 10.81 8.45 -2.13
N MET A 73 11.12 7.16 -2.21
CA MET A 73 10.51 6.24 -3.17
C MET A 73 9.66 5.17 -2.50
N LEU A 74 8.53 4.82 -3.13
CA LEU A 74 7.74 3.67 -2.73
C LEU A 74 8.34 2.39 -3.32
N PRO A 75 8.29 1.27 -2.59
CA PRO A 75 8.60 -0.02 -3.19
C PRO A 75 7.58 -0.34 -4.31
N PRO A 76 7.95 -1.14 -5.32
CA PRO A 76 7.03 -1.57 -6.37
C PRO A 76 5.78 -2.26 -5.82
N VAL A 77 5.94 -3.03 -4.73
CA VAL A 77 4.86 -3.65 -3.97
C VAL A 77 5.15 -3.46 -2.48
N LEU A 78 4.16 -2.97 -1.75
CA LEU A 78 4.17 -2.94 -0.29
C LEU A 78 3.90 -4.35 0.24
N GLU A 79 5.00 -5.03 0.58
CA GLU A 79 5.01 -6.34 1.22
C GLU A 79 4.99 -6.28 2.76
N ALA A 80 4.69 -7.40 3.42
CA ALA A 80 4.56 -7.52 4.88
C ALA A 80 5.81 -7.05 5.65
N ARG A 81 7.02 -7.30 5.10
CA ARG A 81 8.29 -6.82 5.65
C ARG A 81 8.37 -5.31 5.84
N HIS A 82 7.59 -4.53 5.07
CA HIS A 82 7.55 -3.07 5.23
C HIS A 82 6.66 -2.62 6.39
N LEU A 83 5.81 -3.50 6.93
CA LEU A 83 4.86 -3.21 8.00
C LEU A 83 5.45 -3.40 9.40
N GLN A 84 6.56 -4.17 9.51
CA GLN A 84 7.19 -4.56 10.78
C GLN A 84 7.84 -3.40 11.56
N SER A 85 7.69 -2.17 11.09
CA SER A 85 8.23 -0.97 11.71
C SER A 85 7.20 -0.02 12.31
N ALA A 86 5.92 -0.38 12.27
CA ALA A 86 4.80 0.43 12.74
C ALA A 86 4.17 -0.10 14.05
N ALA A 87 4.92 -0.91 14.81
CA ALA A 87 4.59 -1.37 16.16
C ALA A 87 5.35 -0.56 17.21
#